data_AF-A0A267FHE3-F1
#
_entry.id   AF-A0A267FHE3-F1
#
_cell.length_a   1.000
_cell.length_b   1.000
_cell.length_c   1.000
_cell.angle_alpha   90.00
_cell.angle_beta   90.00
_cell.angle_gamma   90.00
#
_symmetry.space_group_name_H-M   'P 1'
#
loop_
_entity.id
_entity.type
_entity.pdbx_description
1 polymer ?
#
loop_
_entity_poly.entity_id
_entity_poly.type
_entity_poly.pdbx_seq_one_letter_code
_entity_poly.pdbx_strand_id
1 'polypeptide(L)'
;MRALTVAAAVLLVAICAQADWRVPECLPGSYMDSSSPHYKYCRPCPPGLYSNSVGAPRCKACDLNFAMARKEGMSRCDWCSDGATTENSRTCLTNTRLLCNPSDPGSEVCRKTTDRQFNTFATIPAGSTVRYRLERPAKLASITFLRKNDCCSDDVEDLKITLSDNSWCTISRENTKRWSTKKYVRMNHCTSRDYIEYFEVSTWKRSGSVTFREIQFDSL
;
A
#
# COMPACT_ATOMS: atom_id res chain seq x y z
N MET A 1 -54.98 50.28 -20.82
CA MET A 1 -55.02 49.03 -20.01
C MET A 1 -54.13 47.93 -20.62
N ARG A 2 -52.82 48.16 -20.80
CA ARG A 2 -51.86 47.10 -21.21
C ARG A 2 -50.47 47.22 -20.57
N ALA A 3 -50.23 48.22 -19.73
CA ALA A 3 -48.94 48.45 -19.10
C ALA A 3 -48.83 47.89 -17.66
N LEU A 4 -49.96 47.72 -16.95
CA LEU A 4 -49.95 47.20 -15.57
C LEU A 4 -49.81 45.67 -15.47
N THR A 5 -50.05 44.91 -16.54
CA THR A 5 -49.95 43.44 -16.53
C THR A 5 -48.54 42.92 -16.81
N VAL A 6 -47.67 43.71 -17.44
CA VAL A 6 -46.30 43.30 -17.77
C VAL A 6 -45.37 43.45 -16.57
N ALA A 7 -45.54 44.51 -15.77
CA ALA A 7 -44.70 44.77 -14.59
C ALA A 7 -44.85 43.69 -13.50
N ALA A 8 -46.06 43.18 -13.28
CA ALA A 8 -46.33 42.10 -12.31
C ALA A 8 -45.79 40.73 -12.78
N ALA A 9 -45.77 40.48 -14.09
CA ALA A 9 -45.24 39.23 -14.65
C ALA A 9 -43.70 39.18 -14.61
N VAL A 10 -43.02 40.32 -14.79
CA VAL A 10 -41.54 40.39 -14.71
C VAL A 10 -41.06 40.23 -13.26
N LEU A 11 -41.83 40.70 -12.27
CA LEU A 11 -41.47 40.56 -10.85
C LEU A 11 -41.59 39.11 -10.32
N LEU A 12 -42.49 38.29 -10.88
CA LEU A 12 -42.65 36.89 -10.48
C LEU A 12 -41.62 35.94 -11.11
N VAL A 13 -41.09 36.26 -12.30
CA VAL A 13 -40.04 35.44 -12.95
C VAL A 13 -38.65 35.71 -12.37
N ALA A 14 -38.41 36.90 -11.82
CA ALA A 14 -37.13 37.28 -11.20
C ALA A 14 -36.83 36.59 -9.86
N ILE A 15 -37.83 35.95 -9.22
CA ILE A 15 -37.66 35.29 -7.92
C ILE A 15 -37.16 33.82 -8.05
N CYS A 16 -37.18 33.25 -9.25
CA CYS A 16 -36.76 31.85 -9.47
C CYS A 16 -35.30 31.67 -9.92
N ALA A 17 -34.52 32.76 -10.06
CA ALA A 17 -33.19 32.71 -10.68
C ALA A 17 -31.99 32.74 -9.70
N GLN A 18 -32.19 32.62 -8.39
CA GLN A 18 -31.07 32.72 -7.42
C GLN A 18 -31.12 31.69 -6.29
N ALA A 19 -31.48 30.45 -6.60
CA ALA A 19 -30.83 29.35 -5.90
C ALA A 19 -29.50 29.09 -6.63
N ASP A 20 -28.49 29.89 -6.30
CA ASP A 20 -27.10 29.55 -6.62
C ASP A 20 -26.80 28.26 -5.85
N TRP A 21 -27.08 27.11 -6.48
CA TRP A 21 -26.68 25.79 -5.98
C TRP A 21 -25.16 25.66 -6.12
N ARG A 22 -24.42 26.55 -5.44
CA ARG A 22 -22.99 26.39 -5.22
C ARG A 22 -22.83 25.17 -4.34
N VAL A 23 -22.54 24.07 -5.02
CA VAL A 23 -22.02 22.85 -4.44
C VAL A 23 -20.77 23.25 -3.65
N PRO A 24 -20.76 23.17 -2.31
CA PRO A 24 -19.64 23.66 -1.51
C PRO A 24 -18.37 22.88 -1.87
N GLU A 25 -17.34 23.57 -2.35
CA GLU A 25 -16.07 22.93 -2.67
C GLU A 25 -15.43 22.37 -1.41
N CYS A 26 -15.31 21.04 -1.33
CA CYS A 26 -14.70 20.40 -0.18
C CYS A 26 -13.20 20.66 -0.13
N LEU A 27 -12.73 21.16 1.00
CA LEU A 27 -11.30 21.32 1.24
C LEU A 27 -10.60 19.95 1.30
N PRO A 28 -9.27 19.91 1.05
CA PRO A 28 -8.47 18.72 1.27
C PRO A 28 -8.75 18.10 2.64
N GLY A 29 -8.82 16.77 2.67
CA GLY A 29 -9.27 16.01 3.84
C GLY A 29 -10.74 15.63 3.79
N SER A 30 -11.55 16.29 2.96
CA SER A 30 -12.97 15.97 2.80
C SER A 30 -13.32 15.61 1.37
N TYR A 31 -14.47 14.96 1.21
CA TYR A 31 -15.05 14.58 -0.07
C TYR A 31 -16.56 14.82 -0.08
N MET A 32 -17.12 14.83 -1.27
CA MET A 32 -18.56 14.93 -1.46
C MET A 32 -19.00 14.08 -2.62
N ASP A 33 -19.79 13.06 -2.30
CA ASP A 33 -20.36 12.17 -3.28
C ASP A 33 -21.63 12.79 -3.86
N SER A 34 -21.55 13.27 -5.11
CA SER A 34 -22.68 13.88 -5.83
C SER A 34 -23.82 12.89 -6.11
N SER A 35 -23.59 11.58 -5.95
CA SER A 35 -24.62 10.54 -6.05
C SER A 35 -25.32 10.25 -4.72
N SER A 36 -24.82 10.81 -3.61
CA SER A 36 -25.42 10.65 -2.28
C SER A 36 -26.55 11.66 -2.06
N PRO A 37 -27.66 11.28 -1.40
CA PRO A 37 -28.70 12.23 -0.99
C PRO A 37 -28.19 13.33 -0.02
N HIS A 38 -26.96 13.19 0.50
CA HIS A 38 -26.29 14.14 1.38
C HIS A 38 -25.22 14.99 0.67
N TYR A 39 -25.26 15.15 -0.65
CA TYR A 39 -24.32 15.95 -1.45
C TYR A 39 -24.28 17.46 -1.09
N LYS A 40 -25.00 17.90 -0.06
CA LYS A 40 -25.00 19.27 0.43
C LYS A 40 -23.89 19.55 1.46
N TYR A 41 -23.21 18.51 1.95
CA TYR A 41 -22.19 18.66 2.99
C TYR A 41 -20.93 17.86 2.65
N CYS A 42 -19.78 18.48 2.90
CA CYS A 42 -18.49 17.81 2.82
C CYS A 42 -18.33 16.83 3.98
N ARG A 43 -17.99 15.59 3.66
CA ARG A 43 -17.70 14.55 4.64
C ARG A 43 -16.19 14.42 4.80
N PRO A 44 -15.67 14.31 6.03
CA PRO A 44 -14.26 14.01 6.21
C PRO A 44 -13.95 12.63 5.61
N CYS A 45 -12.76 12.47 5.06
CA CYS A 45 -12.29 11.16 4.63
C CYS A 45 -12.18 10.24 5.85
N PRO A 46 -12.77 9.04 5.82
CA PRO A 46 -12.65 8.09 6.93
C PRO A 46 -11.20 7.57 7.03
N PRO A 47 -10.83 6.91 8.15
CA PRO A 47 -9.48 6.37 8.32
C PRO A 47 -9.09 5.40 7.18
N GLY A 48 -7.82 5.43 6.78
CA GLY A 48 -7.29 4.73 5.61
C GLY A 48 -7.49 5.46 4.26
N LEU A 49 -8.28 6.54 4.24
CA LEU A 49 -8.54 7.36 3.07
C LEU A 49 -8.07 8.81 3.28
N TYR A 50 -7.71 9.49 2.19
CA TYR A 50 -7.30 10.90 2.19
C TYR A 50 -7.84 11.65 0.97
N SER A 51 -7.89 12.98 1.04
CA SER A 51 -8.23 13.82 -0.10
C SER A 51 -7.25 14.98 -0.20
N ASN A 52 -6.46 15.04 -1.28
CA ASN A 52 -5.48 16.10 -1.47
C ASN A 52 -5.94 17.23 -2.41
N SER A 53 -7.19 17.15 -2.90
CA SER A 53 -7.73 18.07 -3.90
C SER A 53 -9.00 18.73 -3.37
N VAL A 54 -9.16 20.01 -3.73
CA VAL A 54 -10.42 20.72 -3.52
C VAL A 54 -11.52 20.09 -4.37
N GLY A 55 -12.74 19.99 -3.83
CA GLY A 55 -13.91 19.46 -4.54
C GLY A 55 -13.85 17.96 -4.85
N ALA A 56 -13.10 17.18 -4.06
CA ALA A 56 -12.95 15.75 -4.33
C ALA A 56 -14.29 15.00 -4.28
N PRO A 57 -14.68 14.24 -5.34
CA PRO A 57 -15.93 13.49 -5.32
C PRO A 57 -15.85 12.23 -4.44
N ARG A 58 -14.63 11.78 -4.13
CA ARG A 58 -14.32 10.62 -3.28
C ARG A 58 -12.92 10.76 -2.72
N CYS A 59 -12.68 10.14 -1.57
CA CYS A 59 -11.34 10.02 -1.02
C CYS A 59 -10.51 8.96 -1.75
N LYS A 60 -9.20 9.15 -1.75
CA LYS A 60 -8.18 8.24 -2.27
C LYS A 60 -7.70 7.33 -1.15
N ALA A 61 -7.47 6.06 -1.43
CA ALA A 61 -6.85 5.14 -0.48
C ALA A 61 -5.39 5.53 -0.22
N CYS A 62 -4.98 5.48 1.05
CA CYS A 62 -3.55 5.44 1.35
C CYS A 62 -2.93 4.18 0.76
N ASP A 63 -1.63 4.23 0.48
CA ASP A 63 -0.89 3.01 0.24
C ASP A 63 -0.79 2.26 1.56
N LEU A 64 -1.80 1.42 1.84
CA LEU A 64 -2.02 0.80 3.15
C LEU A 64 -0.87 -0.12 3.56
N ASN A 65 0.12 -0.36 2.70
CA ASN A 65 1.31 -1.06 3.09
C ASN A 65 2.40 -0.16 3.64
N PHE A 66 2.39 1.16 3.45
CA PHE A 66 3.48 2.04 3.93
C PHE A 66 3.00 3.38 4.50
N ALA A 67 1.73 3.70 4.32
CA ALA A 67 1.16 4.96 4.73
C ALA A 67 -0.22 4.76 5.34
N MET A 68 -0.51 5.57 6.37
CA MET A 68 -1.73 5.50 7.15
C MET A 68 -2.47 6.82 7.09
N ALA A 69 -3.80 6.75 7.06
CA ALA A 69 -4.65 7.86 7.47
C ALA A 69 -5.28 7.48 8.80
N ARG A 70 -4.62 7.83 9.91
CA ARG A 70 -5.02 7.44 11.27
C ARG A 70 -6.27 8.18 11.77
N LYS A 71 -6.49 9.38 11.25
CA LYS A 71 -7.57 10.27 11.64
C LYS A 71 -8.51 10.50 10.47
N GLU A 72 -9.75 10.81 10.79
CA GLU A 72 -10.67 11.34 9.79
C GLU A 72 -10.18 12.70 9.29
N GLY A 73 -10.52 13.05 8.05
CA GLY A 73 -10.23 14.37 7.52
C GLY A 73 -8.79 14.56 7.03
N MET A 74 -8.02 13.48 6.83
CA MET A 74 -6.62 13.62 6.43
C MET A 74 -6.46 14.04 4.97
N SER A 75 -5.67 15.08 4.72
CA SER A 75 -5.40 15.59 3.37
C SER A 75 -4.22 14.90 2.66
N ARG A 76 -3.47 14.10 3.40
CA ARG A 76 -2.36 13.24 2.95
C ARG A 76 -2.24 12.05 3.90
N CYS A 77 -1.57 11.00 3.47
CA CYS A 77 -1.23 9.87 4.33
C CYS A 77 0.06 10.16 5.11
N ASP A 78 0.12 9.72 6.36
CA ASP A 78 1.35 9.67 7.15
C ASP A 78 2.13 8.43 6.73
N TRP A 79 3.38 8.59 6.30
CA TRP A 79 4.26 7.45 6.04
C TRP A 79 4.71 6.82 7.35
N CYS A 80 4.84 5.49 7.35
CA CYS A 80 5.51 4.79 8.42
C CYS A 80 7.00 5.12 8.42
N SER A 81 7.53 5.35 9.61
CA SER A 81 8.96 5.58 9.85
C SER A 81 9.77 4.44 9.23
N ASP A 82 10.94 4.76 8.69
CA ASP A 82 11.85 3.80 8.04
C ASP A 82 11.24 3.01 6.87
N GLY A 83 10.14 3.50 6.28
CA GLY A 83 9.43 2.79 5.23
C GLY A 83 8.86 1.45 5.69
N ALA A 84 8.58 1.31 6.99
CA ALA A 84 8.01 0.10 7.56
C ALA A 84 6.59 -0.13 7.06
N THR A 85 6.15 -1.38 7.08
CA THR A 85 4.82 -1.67 6.54
C THR A 85 3.70 -1.32 7.52
N THR A 86 2.44 -1.23 7.09
CA THR A 86 1.31 -1.05 8.01
C THR A 86 0.51 -2.32 8.23
N GLU A 87 0.01 -2.56 9.43
CA GLU A 87 -1.01 -3.55 9.73
C GLU A 87 -2.39 -2.89 9.72
N ASN A 88 -3.32 -3.44 8.93
CA ASN A 88 -4.71 -3.00 8.82
C ASN A 88 -4.89 -1.50 8.55
N SER A 89 -3.87 -0.80 7.99
CA SER A 89 -3.88 0.65 7.71
C SER A 89 -3.89 1.54 8.96
N ARG A 90 -3.62 0.99 10.14
CA ARG A 90 -3.77 1.69 11.43
C ARG A 90 -2.48 1.74 12.26
N THR A 91 -1.62 0.74 12.12
CA THR A 91 -0.40 0.61 12.91
C THR A 91 0.80 0.39 11.98
N CYS A 92 1.91 1.09 12.21
CA CYS A 92 3.17 0.74 11.55
C CYS A 92 3.76 -0.49 12.22
N LEU A 93 4.07 -1.51 11.43
CA LEU A 93 4.78 -2.69 11.88
C LEU A 93 6.25 -2.36 12.15
N THR A 94 6.86 -3.15 13.01
CA THR A 94 8.29 -3.02 13.30
C THR A 94 9.04 -3.85 12.27
N ASN A 95 9.77 -3.18 11.38
CA ASN A 95 10.64 -3.86 10.42
C ASN A 95 11.80 -4.52 11.17
N THR A 96 11.82 -5.86 11.19
CA THR A 96 12.87 -6.62 11.85
C THR A 96 14.15 -6.52 11.04
N ARG A 97 15.26 -6.23 11.72
CA ARG A 97 16.56 -6.15 11.06
C ARG A 97 16.98 -7.53 10.56
N LEU A 98 17.32 -7.58 9.28
CA LEU A 98 17.85 -8.76 8.63
C LEU A 98 19.38 -8.74 8.61
N LEU A 99 19.97 -9.91 8.83
CA LEU A 99 21.41 -10.15 8.82
C LEU A 99 21.76 -11.06 7.63
N CYS A 100 22.85 -10.72 6.95
CA CYS A 100 23.35 -11.47 5.81
C CYS A 100 24.74 -12.03 6.16
N ASN A 101 24.84 -13.34 6.36
CA ASN A 101 26.12 -13.99 6.60
C ASN A 101 26.83 -14.24 5.25
N PRO A 102 28.12 -13.91 5.09
CA PRO A 102 28.86 -14.17 3.86
C PRO A 102 28.83 -15.64 3.39
N SER A 103 28.74 -16.59 4.32
CA SER A 103 28.68 -18.03 4.04
C SER A 103 27.28 -18.52 3.64
N ASP A 104 26.24 -17.69 3.77
CA ASP A 104 24.88 -18.07 3.39
C ASP A 104 24.69 -18.01 1.87
N PRO A 105 23.81 -18.87 1.31
CA PRO A 105 23.46 -18.83 -0.09
C PRO A 105 22.83 -17.47 -0.44
N GLY A 106 23.32 -16.85 -1.52
CA GLY A 106 22.82 -15.57 -2.00
C GLY A 106 23.17 -14.36 -1.11
N SER A 107 24.21 -14.45 -0.29
CA SER A 107 24.61 -13.39 0.66
C SER A 107 24.72 -11.98 0.03
N GLU A 108 25.21 -11.88 -1.21
CA GLU A 108 25.28 -10.59 -1.93
C GLU A 108 23.90 -10.04 -2.32
N VAL A 109 22.97 -10.92 -2.70
CA VAL A 109 21.57 -10.51 -2.95
C VAL A 109 20.96 -10.02 -1.64
N CYS A 110 21.13 -10.77 -0.55
CA CYS A 110 20.63 -10.41 0.77
C CYS A 110 21.12 -9.02 1.18
N ARG A 111 22.42 -8.75 1.03
CA ARG A 111 23.03 -7.46 1.41
C ARG A 111 22.43 -6.30 0.62
N LYS A 112 22.32 -6.45 -0.71
CA LYS A 112 21.75 -5.41 -1.57
C LYS A 112 20.26 -5.17 -1.36
N THR A 113 19.51 -6.17 -0.91
CA THR A 113 18.05 -6.05 -0.72
C THR A 113 17.66 -5.69 0.71
N THR A 114 18.63 -5.50 1.59
CA THR A 114 18.42 -5.12 3.01
C THR A 114 19.19 -3.85 3.39
N ASP A 115 19.88 -3.20 2.44
CA ASP A 115 20.66 -1.98 2.66
C ASP A 115 19.82 -0.70 2.78
N ARG A 116 18.50 -0.79 2.54
CA ARG A 116 17.53 0.31 2.56
C ARG A 116 17.89 1.48 1.63
N GLN A 117 18.61 1.22 0.54
CA GLN A 117 18.92 2.23 -0.46
C GLN A 117 17.91 2.17 -1.62
N PHE A 118 17.41 3.33 -2.05
CA PHE A 118 16.36 3.37 -3.07
C PHE A 118 16.84 2.97 -4.48
N ASN A 119 18.14 3.09 -4.74
CA ASN A 119 18.76 2.82 -6.05
C ASN A 119 19.42 1.45 -6.13
N THR A 120 19.41 0.67 -5.04
CA THR A 120 19.99 -0.67 -4.99
C THR A 120 18.91 -1.70 -5.30
N PHE A 121 19.28 -2.73 -6.04
CA PHE A 121 18.41 -3.86 -6.34
C PHE A 121 19.27 -5.08 -6.58
N ALA A 122 18.67 -6.26 -6.44
CA ALA A 122 19.32 -7.51 -6.76
C ALA A 122 18.36 -8.47 -7.43
N THR A 123 18.96 -9.45 -8.10
CA THR A 123 18.25 -10.50 -8.83
C THR A 123 18.58 -11.83 -8.17
N ILE A 124 17.56 -12.60 -7.80
CA ILE A 124 17.71 -14.01 -7.46
C ILE A 124 17.64 -14.79 -8.77
N PRO A 125 18.73 -15.46 -9.20
CA PRO A 125 18.72 -16.25 -10.42
C PRO A 125 17.76 -17.44 -10.31
N ALA A 126 17.30 -17.95 -11.46
CA ALA A 126 16.50 -19.16 -11.51
C ALA A 126 17.22 -20.34 -10.86
N GLY A 127 16.49 -21.13 -10.08
CA GLY A 127 17.01 -22.27 -9.32
C GLY A 127 17.90 -21.89 -8.13
N SER A 128 18.06 -20.61 -7.82
CA SER A 128 18.85 -20.15 -6.69
C SER A 128 18.00 -19.90 -5.45
N THR A 129 18.67 -19.92 -4.29
CA THR A 129 18.08 -19.62 -2.98
C THR A 129 18.88 -18.52 -2.32
N VAL A 130 18.18 -17.63 -1.61
CA VAL A 130 18.79 -16.60 -0.77
C VAL A 130 18.32 -16.77 0.66
N ARG A 131 19.25 -16.82 1.61
CA ARG A 131 18.92 -16.90 3.03
C ARG A 131 19.05 -15.53 3.71
N TYR A 132 18.03 -15.20 4.48
CA TYR A 132 17.95 -14.00 5.31
C TYR A 132 17.86 -14.43 6.78
N ARG A 133 18.80 -13.99 7.61
CA ARG A 133 18.76 -14.27 9.06
C ARG A 133 18.10 -13.12 9.80
N LEU A 134 17.40 -13.43 10.87
CA LEU A 134 16.79 -12.45 11.76
C LEU A 134 17.81 -12.08 12.84
N GLU A 135 17.87 -10.79 13.22
CA GLU A 135 18.73 -10.35 14.33
C GLU A 135 18.35 -11.02 15.66
N ARG A 136 17.06 -11.34 15.84
CA ARG A 136 16.53 -12.13 16.95
C ARG A 136 15.45 -13.09 16.44
N PRO A 137 15.30 -14.27 17.05
CA PRO A 137 14.22 -15.17 16.69
C PRO A 137 12.85 -14.49 16.83
N ALA A 138 12.01 -14.59 15.80
CA ALA A 138 10.73 -13.88 15.74
C ALA A 138 9.64 -14.75 15.11
N LYS A 139 8.37 -14.45 15.42
CA LYS A 139 7.23 -15.03 14.71
C LYS A 139 6.92 -14.20 13.47
N LEU A 140 6.63 -14.87 12.36
CA LEU A 140 6.37 -14.21 11.10
C LEU A 140 4.98 -13.54 11.09
N ALA A 141 4.92 -12.23 10.86
CA ALA A 141 3.68 -11.51 10.55
C ALA A 141 3.51 -11.32 9.03
N SER A 142 4.51 -10.72 8.39
CA SER A 142 4.54 -10.58 6.94
C SER A 142 5.94 -10.48 6.36
N ILE A 143 6.05 -10.80 5.07
CA ILE A 143 7.24 -10.52 4.27
C ILE A 143 6.81 -9.66 3.09
N THR A 144 7.48 -8.52 2.89
CA THR A 144 7.17 -7.58 1.82
C THR A 144 8.35 -7.44 0.88
N PHE A 145 8.10 -7.62 -0.41
CA PHE A 145 9.08 -7.42 -1.48
C PHE A 145 8.75 -6.13 -2.21
N LEU A 146 9.65 -5.16 -2.13
CA LEU A 146 9.56 -3.90 -2.86
C LEU A 146 10.16 -4.09 -4.26
N ARG A 147 9.36 -3.83 -5.30
CA ARG A 147 9.79 -3.95 -6.69
C ARG A 147 10.77 -2.85 -7.06
N LYS A 148 11.58 -3.10 -8.08
CA LYS A 148 12.48 -2.10 -8.66
C LYS A 148 11.67 -0.94 -9.24
N ASN A 149 12.06 0.29 -8.96
CA ASN A 149 11.31 1.48 -9.35
C ASN A 149 11.16 1.66 -10.87
N ASP A 150 12.15 1.18 -11.64
CA ASP A 150 12.20 1.28 -13.12
C ASP A 150 11.79 -0.01 -13.84
N CYS A 151 11.33 -1.03 -13.11
CA CYS A 151 10.92 -2.30 -13.71
C CYS A 151 9.47 -2.63 -13.33
N CYS A 152 8.61 -2.56 -14.34
CA CYS A 152 7.19 -2.85 -14.27
C CYS A 152 6.89 -4.35 -14.28
N SER A 153 7.89 -5.22 -14.15
CA SER A 153 7.60 -6.62 -14.27
C SER A 153 7.00 -7.15 -12.99
N ASP A 154 5.90 -7.86 -13.18
CA ASP A 154 5.25 -8.69 -12.20
C ASP A 154 6.13 -9.90 -11.78
N ASP A 155 7.42 -9.96 -12.17
CA ASP A 155 8.39 -11.04 -11.97
C ASP A 155 8.56 -11.55 -10.52
N VAL A 156 8.01 -10.87 -9.51
CA VAL A 156 7.94 -11.38 -8.13
C VAL A 156 6.77 -12.35 -7.98
N GLU A 157 6.70 -13.29 -8.91
CA GLU A 157 5.70 -14.34 -8.98
C GLU A 157 6.46 -15.67 -9.03
N ASP A 158 5.95 -16.67 -8.33
CA ASP A 158 6.53 -18.01 -8.24
C ASP A 158 7.75 -18.15 -7.29
N LEU A 159 7.73 -17.42 -6.18
CA LEU A 159 8.69 -17.62 -5.08
C LEU A 159 8.19 -18.66 -4.09
N LYS A 160 9.11 -19.42 -3.52
CA LYS A 160 8.90 -20.23 -2.32
C LYS A 160 9.68 -19.61 -1.19
N ILE A 161 9.00 -19.40 -0.07
CA ILE A 161 9.61 -19.03 1.20
C ILE A 161 9.65 -20.28 2.07
N THR A 162 10.83 -20.62 2.56
CA THR A 162 11.02 -21.70 3.53
C THR A 162 11.54 -21.09 4.82
N LEU A 163 10.91 -21.41 5.94
CA LEU A 163 11.28 -20.90 7.26
C LEU A 163 12.20 -21.90 7.98
N SER A 164 12.93 -21.45 9.00
CA SER A 164 13.85 -22.31 9.77
C SER A 164 13.14 -23.45 10.54
N ASP A 165 11.84 -23.35 10.77
CA ASP A 165 11.01 -24.41 11.38
C ASP A 165 10.49 -25.45 10.35
N ASN A 166 10.99 -25.40 9.10
CA ASN A 166 10.56 -26.16 7.94
C ASN A 166 9.13 -25.84 7.43
N SER A 167 8.45 -24.86 8.01
CA SER A 167 7.23 -24.31 7.42
C SER A 167 7.57 -23.63 6.11
N TRP A 168 6.65 -23.69 5.15
CA TRP A 168 6.86 -23.06 3.84
C TRP A 168 5.57 -22.49 3.29
N CYS A 169 5.72 -21.49 2.43
CA CYS A 169 4.64 -20.86 1.71
C CYS A 169 5.14 -20.46 0.31
N THR A 170 4.22 -20.25 -0.62
CA THR A 170 4.55 -19.77 -1.97
C THR A 170 3.92 -18.42 -2.23
N ILE A 171 4.55 -17.64 -3.10
CA ILE A 171 4.05 -16.39 -3.64
C ILE A 171 3.71 -16.64 -5.12
N SER A 172 2.46 -16.44 -5.50
CA SER A 172 2.00 -16.56 -6.89
C SER A 172 0.96 -15.47 -7.18
N ARG A 173 0.71 -15.19 -8.46
CA ARG A 173 -0.37 -14.27 -8.88
C ARG A 173 -1.70 -14.56 -8.19
N GLU A 174 -2.03 -15.83 -8.08
CA GLU A 174 -3.33 -16.29 -7.58
C GLU A 174 -3.47 -16.01 -6.09
N ASN A 175 -2.42 -16.25 -5.30
CA ASN A 175 -2.49 -16.12 -3.84
C ASN A 175 -2.21 -14.71 -3.33
N THR A 176 -1.47 -13.86 -4.07
CA THR A 176 -1.17 -12.48 -3.65
C THR A 176 -1.97 -11.41 -4.40
N LYS A 177 -2.99 -11.76 -5.20
CA LYS A 177 -3.76 -10.81 -6.02
C LYS A 177 -4.29 -9.60 -5.23
N ARG A 178 -4.65 -9.79 -3.96
CA ARG A 178 -5.19 -8.73 -3.09
C ARG A 178 -4.12 -7.84 -2.45
N TRP A 179 -2.88 -8.32 -2.34
CA TRP A 179 -1.77 -7.65 -1.62
C TRP A 179 -0.56 -7.36 -2.53
N SER A 180 -0.78 -7.43 -3.84
CA SER A 180 0.19 -7.10 -4.88
C SER A 180 -0.22 -5.81 -5.58
N THR A 181 0.70 -4.85 -5.64
CA THR A 181 0.56 -3.60 -6.42
C THR A 181 1.67 -3.54 -7.47
N LYS A 182 1.77 -2.46 -8.26
CA LYS A 182 2.95 -2.25 -9.13
C LYS A 182 4.25 -1.99 -8.35
N LYS A 183 4.17 -1.62 -7.06
CA LYS A 183 5.32 -1.19 -6.25
C LYS A 183 5.84 -2.27 -5.32
N TYR A 184 4.99 -3.17 -4.86
CA TYR A 184 5.37 -4.22 -3.91
C TYR A 184 4.41 -5.40 -3.96
N VAL A 185 4.89 -6.54 -3.46
CA VAL A 185 4.05 -7.70 -3.14
C VAL A 185 4.27 -8.03 -1.67
N ARG A 186 3.16 -8.18 -0.95
CA ARG A 186 3.19 -8.55 0.46
C ARG A 186 2.62 -9.93 0.67
N MET A 187 3.31 -10.68 1.50
CA MET A 187 2.96 -12.01 1.95
C MET A 187 2.52 -11.95 3.41
N ASN A 188 1.24 -12.26 3.68
CA ASN A 188 0.66 -12.28 5.03
C ASN A 188 -0.09 -13.58 5.34
N HIS A 189 -0.14 -14.54 4.42
CA HIS A 189 -0.72 -15.87 4.67
C HIS A 189 0.31 -16.91 5.09
N CYS A 190 1.58 -16.53 5.14
CA CYS A 190 2.64 -17.40 5.64
C CYS A 190 2.65 -17.36 7.17
N THR A 191 2.54 -18.51 7.81
CA THR A 191 2.55 -18.63 9.26
C THR A 191 3.70 -19.52 9.69
N SER A 192 4.44 -19.09 10.71
CA SER A 192 5.43 -19.93 11.38
C SER A 192 4.76 -20.69 12.53
N ARG A 193 5.21 -21.92 12.79
CA ARG A 193 4.74 -22.72 13.93
C ARG A 193 5.44 -22.29 15.22
N ASP A 194 6.70 -21.90 15.09
CA ASP A 194 7.54 -21.43 16.19
C ASP A 194 8.24 -20.10 15.82
N TYR A 195 9.08 -19.60 16.72
CA TYR A 195 10.05 -18.56 16.44
C TYR A 195 11.04 -19.07 15.39
N ILE A 196 11.25 -18.26 14.37
CA ILE A 196 12.18 -18.56 13.29
C ILE A 196 13.44 -17.73 13.43
N GLU A 197 14.58 -18.29 13.06
CA GLU A 197 15.89 -17.62 13.10
C GLU A 197 16.29 -17.10 11.71
N TYR A 198 15.78 -17.72 10.66
CA TYR A 198 16.03 -17.35 9.28
C TYR A 198 14.87 -17.78 8.40
N PHE A 199 14.82 -17.20 7.21
CA PHE A 199 13.98 -17.66 6.12
C PHE A 199 14.76 -17.64 4.81
N GLU A 200 14.33 -18.49 3.88
CA GLU A 200 14.94 -18.69 2.58
C GLU A 200 13.94 -18.34 1.50
N VAL A 201 14.39 -17.56 0.52
CA VAL A 201 13.60 -17.22 -0.67
C VAL A 201 14.22 -17.93 -1.86
N SER A 202 13.43 -18.79 -2.51
CA SER A 202 13.85 -19.54 -3.69
C SER A 202 12.88 -19.37 -4.84
N THR A 203 13.39 -19.41 -6.08
CA THR A 203 12.56 -19.42 -7.29
C THR A 203 12.03 -20.85 -7.51
N TRP A 204 10.71 -21.07 -7.53
CA TRP A 204 10.13 -22.42 -7.42
C TRP A 204 9.49 -22.96 -8.71
N LYS A 205 8.69 -22.18 -9.46
CA LYS A 205 7.85 -22.72 -10.55
C LYS A 205 8.31 -22.40 -11.97
N ARG A 206 9.11 -21.36 -12.17
CA ARG A 206 9.63 -20.97 -13.50
C ARG A 206 11.13 -20.93 -13.43
N SER A 207 11.80 -21.28 -14.52
CA SER A 207 13.21 -20.97 -14.79
C SER A 207 13.46 -19.45 -14.93
N GLY A 208 12.67 -18.63 -14.22
CA GLY A 208 12.73 -17.19 -14.18
C GLY A 208 13.54 -16.73 -12.98
N SER A 209 14.29 -15.66 -13.20
CA SER A 209 14.93 -14.89 -12.13
C SER A 209 13.95 -13.84 -11.59
N VAL A 210 14.03 -13.51 -10.30
CA VAL A 210 13.25 -12.42 -9.71
C VAL A 210 14.16 -11.25 -9.39
N THR A 211 13.75 -10.03 -9.74
CA THR A 211 14.48 -8.80 -9.39
C THR A 211 13.63 -7.93 -8.48
N PHE A 212 14.21 -7.51 -7.35
CA PHE A 212 13.55 -6.63 -6.39
C PHE A 212 14.55 -5.69 -5.74
N ARG A 213 14.02 -4.58 -5.23
CA ARG A 213 14.78 -3.51 -4.59
C ARG A 213 15.12 -3.89 -3.16
N GLU A 214 14.09 -4.26 -2.41
CA GLU A 214 14.19 -4.42 -0.96
C GLU A 214 13.24 -5.50 -0.47
N ILE A 215 13.63 -6.19 0.60
CA ILE A 215 12.80 -7.14 1.32
C ILE A 215 12.69 -6.71 2.79
N GLN A 216 11.48 -6.76 3.30
CA GLN A 216 11.16 -6.41 4.68
C GLN A 216 10.51 -7.60 5.37
N PHE A 217 10.93 -7.85 6.60
CA PHE A 217 10.33 -8.85 7.48
C PHE A 217 9.65 -8.13 8.63
N ASP A 218 8.35 -8.37 8.78
CA ASP A 218 7.58 -7.86 9.89
C ASP A 218 7.32 -9.02 10.86
N SER A 219 7.65 -8.79 12.13
CA SER A 219 7.37 -9.73 13.22
C SER A 219 6.03 -9.42 13.90
N LEU A 220 5.39 -10.45 14.44
CA LEU A 220 4.23 -10.30 15.35
C LEU A 220 4.65 -9.79 16.72
#